data_AF-A0A1J5AZS5-F1
#
_entry.id   AF-A0A1J5AZS5-F1
#
_cell.length_a   1.000
_cell.length_b   1.000
_cell.length_c   1.000
_cell.angle_alpha   90.00
_cell.angle_beta   90.00
_cell.angle_gamma   90.00
#
_symmetry.space_group_name_H-M   'P 1'
#
loop_
_entity.id
_entity.type
_entity.pdbx_description
1 polymer ?
#
loop_
_entity_poly.entity_id
_entity_poly.type
_entity_poly.pdbx_seq_one_letter_code
_entity_poly.pdbx_strand_id
1 'polypeptide(L)'
;MSFPPENYKEWIKVLYKLGFEEKRVGRGKHAYKFTNPFRKTQDFRIQRNFIIIPHKIYPTLSKTIVKQVMFFGFTLDEIKQVC
;
A
#
# COMPACT_ATOMS: atom_id res chain seq x y z
N MET A 1 16.20 4.28 4.30
CA MET A 1 14.72 4.23 4.22
C MET A 1 14.20 3.96 5.63
N SER A 2 13.20 4.72 6.09
CA SER A 2 12.58 4.50 7.40
C SER A 2 11.45 3.48 7.28
N PHE A 3 11.28 2.64 8.30
CA PHE A 3 10.18 1.69 8.37
C PHE A 3 9.25 2.05 9.56
N PRO A 4 7.94 2.23 9.33
CA PRO A 4 7.28 2.24 8.02
C PRO A 4 7.52 3.57 7.27
N PRO A 5 7.42 3.60 5.93
CA PRO A 5 7.68 4.82 5.17
C PRO A 5 6.78 5.98 5.61
N GLU A 6 7.35 7.17 5.78
CA GLU A 6 6.62 8.34 6.27
C GLU A 6 6.16 9.27 5.14
N ASN A 7 6.60 8.99 3.91
CA ASN A 7 6.26 9.76 2.72
C ASN A 7 5.50 8.92 1.69
N TYR A 8 4.54 9.53 1.01
CA TYR A 8 3.78 8.88 -0.06
C TYR A 8 4.67 8.38 -1.20
N LYS A 9 5.75 9.12 -1.56
CA LYS A 9 6.66 8.72 -2.65
C LYS A 9 7.37 7.40 -2.35
N GLU A 10 7.72 7.18 -1.08
CA GLU A 10 8.35 5.94 -0.63
C GLU A 10 7.35 4.79 -0.64
N TRP A 11 6.12 5.03 -0.16
CA TRP A 11 5.05 4.04 -0.24
C TRP A 11 4.74 3.60 -1.67
N ILE A 12 4.71 4.54 -2.62
CA ILE A 12 4.53 4.21 -4.05
C ILE A 12 5.65 3.26 -4.53
N LYS A 13 6.92 3.56 -4.20
CA LYS A 13 8.06 2.69 -4.57
C LYS A 13 7.96 1.31 -3.93
N VAL A 14 7.59 1.24 -2.66
CA VAL A 14 7.39 -0.03 -1.93
C VAL A 14 6.31 -0.86 -2.59
N LEU A 15 5.16 -0.27 -2.89
CA LEU A 15 4.04 -0.98 -3.53
C LEU A 15 4.41 -1.48 -4.93
N TYR A 16 5.14 -0.69 -5.72
CA TYR A 16 5.65 -1.15 -7.02
C TYR A 16 6.61 -2.34 -6.88
N LYS A 17 7.56 -2.30 -5.92
CA LYS A 17 8.48 -3.42 -5.66
C LYS A 17 7.74 -4.68 -5.22
N LEU A 18 6.63 -4.55 -4.52
CA LEU A 18 5.75 -5.66 -4.12
C LEU A 18 4.80 -6.12 -5.24
N GLY A 19 4.92 -5.56 -6.45
CA GLY A 19 4.13 -5.97 -7.62
C GLY A 19 2.70 -5.43 -7.64
N PHE A 20 2.42 -4.33 -6.93
CA PHE A 20 1.15 -3.62 -7.10
C PHE A 20 1.20 -2.71 -8.33
N GLU A 21 0.05 -2.58 -8.98
CA GLU A 21 -0.16 -1.70 -10.12
C GLU A 21 -0.89 -0.42 -9.69
N GLU A 22 -0.41 0.73 -10.14
CA GLU A 22 -0.99 2.04 -9.88
C GLU A 22 -2.13 2.35 -10.86
N LYS A 23 -3.24 2.85 -10.33
CA LYS A 23 -4.28 3.55 -11.08
C LYS A 23 -4.63 4.85 -10.36
N ARG A 24 -4.58 5.98 -11.05
CA ARG A 24 -5.05 7.26 -10.48
C ARG A 24 -6.57 7.30 -10.40
N VAL A 25 -7.10 7.68 -9.25
CA VAL A 25 -8.54 7.73 -8.97
C VAL A 25 -8.95 9.00 -8.22
N GLY A 26 -10.27 9.25 -8.13
CA GLY A 26 -10.87 10.44 -7.50
C GLY A 26 -11.17 11.56 -8.49
N ARG A 27 -12.06 12.50 -8.10
CA ARG A 27 -12.38 13.70 -8.88
C ARG A 27 -11.09 14.54 -9.01
N GLY A 28 -10.56 14.68 -10.22
CA GLY A 28 -9.26 15.34 -10.47
C GLY A 28 -8.01 14.43 -10.41
N LYS A 29 -8.16 13.09 -10.23
CA LYS A 29 -7.05 12.11 -10.24
C LYS A 29 -5.97 12.37 -9.17
N HIS A 30 -6.35 12.89 -8.01
CA HIS A 30 -5.42 13.26 -6.93
C HIS A 30 -5.00 12.10 -6.01
N ALA A 31 -5.62 10.93 -6.11
CA ALA A 31 -5.30 9.78 -5.26
C ALA A 31 -4.71 8.62 -6.07
N TYR A 32 -3.71 7.97 -5.51
CA TYR A 32 -3.12 6.76 -6.06
C TYR A 32 -3.83 5.54 -5.49
N LYS A 33 -4.47 4.74 -6.35
CA LYS A 33 -5.05 3.44 -6.00
C LYS A 33 -4.13 2.34 -6.52
N PHE A 34 -3.77 1.42 -5.64
CA PHE A 34 -2.91 0.29 -5.94
C PHE A 34 -3.69 -1.01 -5.86
N THR A 35 -3.56 -1.87 -6.85
CA THR A 35 -4.15 -3.21 -6.90
C THR A 35 -3.07 -4.23 -7.19
N ASN A 36 -3.14 -5.42 -6.60
CA ASN A 36 -2.21 -6.49 -6.93
C ASN A 36 -2.91 -7.49 -7.88
N PRO A 37 -2.35 -7.78 -9.06
CA PRO A 37 -2.98 -8.69 -10.03
C PRO A 37 -2.88 -10.16 -9.61
N PHE A 38 -1.89 -10.51 -8.80
CA PHE A 38 -1.58 -11.90 -8.41
C PHE A 38 -2.11 -12.27 -7.02
N ARG A 39 -2.19 -11.30 -6.12
CA ARG A 39 -2.62 -11.51 -4.73
C ARG A 39 -3.93 -10.78 -4.45
N LYS A 40 -4.88 -11.46 -3.81
CA LYS A 40 -6.11 -10.87 -3.28
C LYS A 40 -6.04 -10.80 -1.76
N THR A 41 -6.81 -9.90 -1.16
CA THR A 41 -6.88 -9.83 0.31
C THR A 41 -7.45 -11.12 0.86
N GLN A 42 -6.79 -11.71 1.85
CA GLN A 42 -7.25 -12.96 2.47
C GLN A 42 -8.46 -12.76 3.40
N ASP A 43 -8.72 -11.51 3.79
CA ASP A 43 -9.91 -11.13 4.58
C ASP A 43 -10.99 -10.50 3.69
N PHE A 44 -11.91 -11.34 3.23
CA PHE A 44 -13.03 -10.95 2.36
C PHE A 44 -14.18 -10.25 3.09
N ARG A 45 -14.16 -10.16 4.43
CA ARG A 45 -15.31 -9.64 5.19
C ARG A 45 -15.33 -8.11 5.26
N ILE A 46 -14.17 -7.46 5.18
CA ILE A 46 -14.04 -6.02 5.49
C ILE A 46 -13.11 -5.30 4.49
N GLN A 47 -12.16 -5.99 3.87
CA GLN A 47 -11.09 -5.32 3.13
C GLN A 47 -11.32 -5.27 1.62
N ARG A 48 -11.00 -4.10 1.06
CA ARG A 48 -11.02 -3.85 -0.37
C ARG A 48 -9.76 -4.47 -0.99
N ASN A 49 -9.88 -5.10 -2.16
CA ASN A 49 -8.75 -5.58 -2.97
C ASN A 49 -7.93 -4.44 -3.60
N PHE A 50 -7.73 -3.33 -2.87
CA PHE A 50 -6.88 -2.21 -3.27
C PHE A 50 -6.40 -1.41 -2.06
N ILE A 51 -5.29 -0.71 -2.24
CA ILE A 51 -4.71 0.22 -1.26
C ILE A 51 -4.81 1.63 -1.84
N ILE A 52 -5.17 2.62 -1.03
CA ILE A 52 -5.12 4.04 -1.44
C ILE A 52 -3.98 4.72 -0.72
N ILE A 53 -3.09 5.36 -1.48
CA ILE A 53 -2.00 6.17 -0.94
C ILE A 53 -2.35 7.66 -1.16
N PRO A 54 -2.72 8.39 -0.10
CA PRO A 54 -2.90 9.84 -0.18
C PRO A 54 -1.53 10.55 -0.21
N HIS A 55 -1.52 11.80 -0.68
CA HIS A 55 -0.29 12.60 -0.76
C HIS A 55 0.28 12.98 0.62
N LYS A 56 -0.56 13.04 1.66
CA LYS A 56 -0.12 13.28 3.04
C LYS A 56 -0.15 11.97 3.81
N ILE A 57 1.01 11.50 4.24
CA ILE A 57 1.16 10.32 5.09
C ILE A 57 1.55 10.78 6.49
N TYR A 58 0.85 10.24 7.49
CA TYR A 58 1.13 10.44 8.90
C TYR A 58 1.42 9.08 9.54
N PRO A 59 2.14 9.01 10.68
CA PRO A 59 2.64 7.74 11.21
C PRO A 59 1.56 6.66 11.44
N THR A 60 0.35 7.04 11.89
CA THR A 60 -0.76 6.09 12.09
C THR A 60 -1.34 5.57 10.78
N LEU A 61 -1.37 6.40 9.72
CA LEU A 61 -1.74 5.94 8.38
C LEU A 61 -0.70 4.99 7.81
N SER A 62 0.59 5.29 7.98
CA SER A 62 1.67 4.42 7.52
C SER A 62 1.58 3.02 8.14
N LYS A 63 1.34 2.94 9.46
CA LYS A 63 1.06 1.67 10.16
C LYS A 63 -0.19 0.95 9.61
N THR A 64 -1.22 1.70 9.24
CA THR A 64 -2.43 1.14 8.61
C THR A 64 -2.13 0.55 7.23
N ILE A 65 -1.30 1.23 6.42
CA ILE A 65 -0.90 0.73 5.10
C ILE A 65 -0.09 -0.55 5.24
N VAL A 66 0.85 -0.65 6.19
CA VAL A 66 1.56 -1.91 6.47
C VAL A 66 0.57 -3.05 6.71
N LYS A 67 -0.43 -2.84 7.58
CA LYS A 67 -1.47 -3.85 7.83
C LYS A 67 -2.21 -4.23 6.54
N GLN A 68 -2.63 -3.25 5.74
CA GLN A 68 -3.27 -3.48 4.44
C GLN A 68 -2.42 -4.36 3.53
N VAL A 69 -1.13 -4.06 3.40
CA VAL A 69 -0.19 -4.87 2.60
C VAL A 69 -0.07 -6.29 3.17
N MET A 70 -0.02 -6.44 4.49
CA MET A 70 -0.01 -7.76 5.13
C MET A 70 -1.27 -8.58 4.83
N PHE A 71 -2.44 -7.95 4.68
CA PHE A 71 -3.67 -8.65 4.28
C PHE A 71 -3.64 -9.20 2.85
N PHE A 72 -2.74 -8.71 1.99
CA PHE A 72 -2.42 -9.32 0.69
C PHE A 72 -1.46 -10.52 0.82
N GLY A 73 -1.15 -10.96 2.04
CA GLY A 73 -0.31 -12.11 2.33
C GLY A 73 1.19 -11.82 2.31
N PHE A 74 1.61 -10.55 2.38
CA PHE A 74 3.01 -10.20 2.55
C PHE A 74 3.40 -10.25 4.03
N THR A 75 4.57 -10.80 4.31
CA THR A 75 5.15 -10.81 5.65
C THR A 75 5.73 -9.45 5.98
N LEU A 76 5.90 -9.16 7.27
CA LEU A 76 6.51 -7.91 7.71
C LEU A 76 7.95 -7.76 7.18
N ASP A 77 8.68 -8.86 7.08
CA ASP A 77 10.07 -8.87 6.63
C ASP A 77 10.21 -8.64 5.13
N GLU A 78 9.31 -9.21 4.31
CA GLU A 78 9.22 -8.89 2.88
C GLU A 78 8.98 -7.38 2.66
N ILE A 79 8.09 -6.77 3.44
CA ILE A 79 7.81 -5.34 3.36
C ILE A 79 9.03 -4.53 3.77
N LYS A 80 9.70 -4.88 4.88
CA LYS A 80 10.92 -4.21 5.33
C LYS A 80 12.07 -4.31 4.34
N GLN A 81 12.22 -5.43 3.64
CA GLN A 81 13.28 -5.64 2.66
C GLN A 81 13.17 -4.71 1.44
N VAL A 82 11.93 -4.38 1.06
CA VAL A 82 11.69 -3.47 -0.07
C VAL A 82 11.59 -1.99 0.32
N CYS A 83 11.37 -1.72 1.62
CA CYS A 83 11.30 -0.37 2.20
C CYS A 83 12.64 0.33 2.12
#